data_AF-A0A089ZIH3-F1
#
_entry.id   AF-A0A089ZIH3-F1
#
_cell.length_a   1.000
_cell.length_b   1.000
_cell.length_c   1.000
_cell.angle_alpha   90.00
_cell.angle_beta   90.00
_cell.angle_gamma   90.00
#
_symmetry.space_group_name_H-M   'P 1'
#
loop_
_entity.id
_entity.type
_entity.pdbx_description
1 polymer ?
#
loop_
_entity_poly.entity_id
_entity_poly.type
_entity_poly.pdbx_seq_one_letter_code
_entity_poly.pdbx_strand_id
1 'polypeptide(L)' 'MTYRTKMRKNAGSMITVIPSAITNLLNLEQGDSIRWEVRIEGDSASIIVVPEKEETSE' A
#
# COMPACT_ATOMS: atom_id res chain seq x y z
N MET A 1 12.25 -0.04 -8.84
CA MET A 1 11.11 -0.03 -9.78
C MET A 1 10.34 1.27 -9.59
N THR A 2 9.80 1.87 -10.65
CA THR A 2 9.06 3.15 -10.55
C THR A 2 7.71 3.00 -11.23
N TYR A 3 6.64 3.32 -10.50
CA TYR A 3 5.26 3.28 -11.01
C TYR A 3 4.64 4.66 -10.84
N ARG A 4 3.82 5.07 -11.81
CA ARG A 4 3.01 6.29 -11.70
C ARG A 4 1.56 5.91 -11.64
N THR A 5 0.88 6.31 -10.58
CA THR A 5 -0.55 6.09 -10.39
C THR A 5 -1.23 7.43 -10.20
N LYS A 6 -2.51 7.51 -10.56
CA LYS A 6 -3.32 8.72 -10.39
C LYS A 6 -4.34 8.47 -9.29
N MET A 7 -4.29 9.29 -8.25
CA MET A 7 -5.26 9.24 -7.16
C MET A 7 -6.67 9.57 -7.65
N ARG A 8 -7.67 8.96 -7.02
CA ARG A 8 -9.09 9.26 -7.22
C ARG A 8 -9.73 9.53 -5.87
N LYS A 9 -10.81 10.31 -5.85
CA LYS A 9 -11.59 10.56 -4.65
C LYS A 9 -12.74 9.55 -4.59
N ASN A 10 -12.90 8.88 -3.45
CA ASN A 10 -14.04 8.01 -3.18
C ASN A 10 -14.56 8.28 -1.76
N ALA A 11 -15.84 8.63 -1.63
CA ALA A 11 -16.52 8.84 -0.35
C ALA A 11 -15.71 9.62 0.71
N GLY A 12 -15.13 10.75 0.33
CA GLY A 12 -14.33 11.60 1.24
C GLY A 12 -12.88 11.16 1.45
N SER A 13 -12.50 9.98 0.97
CA SER A 13 -11.12 9.48 1.00
C SER A 13 -10.42 9.64 -0.34
N MET A 14 -9.10 9.78 -0.32
CA MET A 14 -8.27 9.60 -1.50
C MET A 14 -7.85 8.13 -1.59
N ILE A 15 -8.10 7.52 -2.75
CA ILE A 15 -7.70 6.16 -3.04
C ILE A 15 -6.69 6.17 -4.19
N THR A 16 -5.69 5.32 -4.09
CA THR A 16 -4.75 5.03 -5.18
C THR A 16 -4.64 3.53 -5.35
N VAL A 17 -4.23 3.10 -6.54
CA VAL A 17 -4.01 1.68 -6.83
C VAL A 17 -2.59 1.28 -6.44
N ILE A 18 -2.45 0.12 -5.81
CA ILE A 18 -1.16 -0.56 -5.68
C ILE A 18 -0.95 -1.35 -6.98
N PRO A 19 0.14 -1.13 -7.74
CA PRO A 19 0.40 -1.88 -8.97
C PRO A 19 0.44 -3.39 -8.72
N SER A 20 -0.14 -4.18 -9.64
CA SER A 20 -0.23 -5.64 -9.49
C SER A 20 1.13 -6.33 -9.38
N ALA A 21 2.17 -5.78 -10.01
CA ALA A 21 3.53 -6.27 -9.86
C ALA A 21 4.01 -6.21 -8.40
N ILE A 22 3.62 -5.18 -7.65
CA ILE A 22 3.97 -5.05 -6.23
C ILE A 22 3.15 -6.02 -5.38
N THR A 23 1.84 -6.12 -5.60
CA THR A 23 1.00 -7.06 -4.84
C THR A 23 1.44 -8.50 -5.06
N ASN A 24 1.81 -8.88 -6.29
CA ASN A 24 2.32 -10.21 -6.59
C ASN A 24 3.66 -10.50 -5.92
N LEU A 25 4.60 -9.54 -5.93
CA LEU A 25 5.90 -9.70 -5.26
C LEU A 25 5.77 -9.85 -3.75
N LEU A 26 4.77 -9.19 -3.15
CA LEU A 26 4.49 -9.26 -1.72
C LEU A 26 3.54 -10.40 -1.35
N ASN A 27 3.06 -11.18 -2.34
CA ASN A 27 2.01 -12.20 -2.17
C ASN A 27 0.82 -11.67 -1.37
N LEU A 28 0.32 -10.50 -1.78
CA LEU A 28 -0.87 -9.85 -1.21
C LEU A 28 -2.12 -10.31 -1.97
N GLU A 29 -3.14 -10.71 -1.23
CA GLU A 29 -4.43 -11.14 -1.75
C GLU A 29 -5.57 -10.22 -1.29
N GLN A 30 -6.75 -10.41 -1.88
CA GLN A 30 -7.93 -9.64 -1.48
C GLN A 30 -8.31 -9.99 -0.05
N GLY A 31 -8.36 -8.98 0.83
CA GLY A 31 -8.68 -9.16 2.24
C GLY A 31 -7.47 -9.02 3.17
N ASP A 32 -6.25 -9.10 2.61
CA ASP A 32 -5.03 -8.87 3.39
C ASP A 32 -4.97 -7.45 3.93
N SER A 33 -4.44 -7.33 5.15
CA SER A 33 -4.13 -6.05 5.76
C SER A 33 -2.72 -5.59 5.36
N ILE A 34 -2.56 -4.28 5.21
CA ILE A 34 -1.27 -3.66 4.92
C ILE A 34 -1.06 -2.47 5.85
N ARG A 35 0.14 -2.40 6.44
CA ARG A 35 0.57 -1.24 7.21
C ARG A 35 1.37 -0.29 6.34
N TRP A 36 1.07 1.00 6.48
CA TRP A 36 1.77 2.08 5.80
C TRP A 36 2.62 2.83 6.83
N GLU A 37 3.93 2.72 6.71
CA GLU A 37 4.86 3.48 7.52
C GLU A 37 5.33 4.69 6.70
N VAL A 38 4.89 5.88 7.11
CA VAL A 38 5.08 7.11 6.35
C VAL A 38 6.10 8.02 7.04
N ARG A 39 7.06 8.53 6.28
CA ARG A 39 8.00 9.57 6.69
C ARG A 39 7.85 10.76 5.76
N ILE A 40 7.60 11.93 6.33
CA ILE A 40 7.37 13.18 5.57
C ILE A 40 8.64 14.03 5.66
N GLU A 41 9.16 14.42 4.50
CA GLU A 41 10.34 15.27 4.37
C GLU A 41 10.04 16.36 3.33
N GLY A 42 9.78 17.58 3.81
CA GLY A 42 9.43 18.72 2.97
C GLY A 42 8.10 18.49 2.22
N ASP A 43 8.16 18.51 0.89
CA ASP A 43 7.03 18.29 -0.02
C ASP A 43 6.86 16.83 -0.46
N SER A 44 7.70 15.94 0.06
CA SER A 44 7.75 14.53 -0.31
C SER A 44 7.46 13.62 0.88
N ALA A 45 6.98 12.42 0.58
CA ALA A 45 6.79 11.37 1.57
C ALA A 45 7.46 10.08 1.08
N SER A 46 8.24 9.47 1.97
CA SER A 46 8.70 8.09 1.82
C SER A 46 7.71 7.16 2.51
N ILE A 47 7.22 6.16 1.80
CA ILE A 47 6.24 5.20 2.30
C ILE A 47 6.84 3.81 2.22
N ILE A 48 6.82 3.09 3.33
CA ILE A 48 7.10 1.66 3.39
C ILE A 48 5.76 0.95 3.57
N VAL A 49 5.42 0.05 2.65
CA VAL A 49 4.21 -0.78 2.73
C VAL A 49 4.63 -2.16 3.23
N VAL A 50 4.09 -2.55 4.38
CA VAL A 50 4.40 -3.82 5.04
C VAL A 50 3.13 -4.69 5.06
N PRO A 51 3.15 -5.89 4.45
CA PRO A 51 2.07 -6.86 4.60
C PRO A 51 1.87 -7.22 6.07
N GLU A 52 0.64 -7.16 6.55
CA GLU A 52 0.25 -7.70 7.85
C GLU A 52 -0.49 -9.00 7.59
N LYS A 53 0.26 -10.10 7.49
CA LYS A 53 -0.32 -11.43 7.48
C LYS A 53 -0.74 -11.74 8.90
N GLU A 54 -2.00 -12.11 9.11
CA GLU A 54 -2.40 -12.67 10.39
C GLU A 54 -1.53 -13.91 10.64
N GLU A 55 -0.73 -13.90 11.71
CA GLU A 55 -0.18 -15.13 12.24
C GLU A 55 -1.37 -15.98 12.67
N THR A 56 -1.70 -17.01 11.89
CA THR A 56 -2.60 -18.05 12.34
C THR A 56 -1.92 -18.66 13.57
N SER A 57 -2.33 -18.24 14.76
CA SER A 57 -1.95 -18.89 16.01
C SER A 57 -2.64 -20.26 15.99
N GLU A 58 -1.92 -21.28 15.56
CA GLU A 58 -2.30 -22.69 15.76
C GLU A 58 -2.25 -23.08 17.24
#